data_AF-A0A2M6ZZ07-F1
#
_entry.id   AF-A0A2M6ZZ07-F1
#
_cell.length_a   1.000
_cell.length_b   1.000
_cell.length_c   1.000
_cell.angle_alpha   90.00
_cell.angle_beta   90.00
_cell.angle_gamma   90.00
#
_symmetry.space_group_name_H-M   'P 1'
#
loop_
_entity.id
_entity.type
_entity.pdbx_description
1 polymer ?
#
loop_
_entity_poly.entity_id
_entity_poly.type
_entity_poly.pdbx_seq_one_letter_code
_entity_poly.pdbx_strand_id
1 'polypeptide(L)'
;PSTKHLSRMYYELGKIKANCVGMKSSWAYKAIKNREHLLALACDMSRYDPRLFEILVNYFYSHWQEINPASLRSFYNKMKTPQVICVLGEFVKQMSSDKETIFYFDYLAVGLKSVPIQYFFFDLYSPGGQLAKQAVEECLFEYKQWGFLSNARPVIDSGEKQTIGKLDSNSRRNILNRLLSLKKEITLQEYLKAIYNSVSRQQALLDLKSNSSIKPTGLGRYAKWRKVEKMGL
;
A
#
# COMPACT_ATOMS: atom_id res chain seq x y z
N PRO A 1 -4.67 -5.34 -18.97
CA PRO A 1 -6.14 -5.24 -19.18
C PRO A 1 -6.44 -3.91 -19.85
N SER A 2 -7.43 -3.84 -20.75
CA SER A 2 -7.85 -2.55 -21.33
C SER A 2 -8.72 -1.73 -20.36
N THR A 3 -8.87 -0.43 -20.62
CA THR A 3 -9.74 0.47 -19.83
C THR A 3 -11.17 -0.07 -19.70
N LYS A 4 -11.72 -0.65 -20.78
CA LYS A 4 -13.05 -1.30 -20.76
C LYS A 4 -13.11 -2.47 -19.77
N HIS A 5 -12.03 -3.23 -19.62
CA HIS A 5 -11.98 -4.31 -18.62
C HIS A 5 -12.02 -3.76 -17.20
N LEU A 6 -11.29 -2.68 -16.90
CA LEU A 6 -11.30 -2.02 -15.59
C LEU A 6 -12.67 -1.40 -15.27
N SER A 7 -13.27 -0.67 -16.21
CA SER A 7 -14.63 -0.12 -16.07
C SER A 7 -15.67 -1.21 -15.79
N ARG A 8 -15.49 -2.40 -16.35
CA ARG A 8 -16.36 -3.53 -16.07
C ARG A 8 -16.12 -4.14 -14.70
N MET A 9 -14.87 -4.22 -14.27
CA MET A 9 -14.53 -4.67 -12.92
C MET A 9 -15.20 -3.76 -11.86
N TYR A 10 -15.17 -2.44 -12.05
CA TYR A 10 -15.87 -1.50 -11.19
C TYR A 10 -17.39 -1.68 -11.18
N TYR A 11 -18.00 -2.04 -12.32
CA TYR A 11 -19.42 -2.33 -12.39
C TYR A 11 -19.79 -3.59 -11.58
N GLU A 12 -19.06 -4.68 -11.76
CA GLU A 12 -19.33 -5.96 -11.08
C GLU A 12 -19.04 -5.88 -9.58
N LEU A 13 -17.96 -5.21 -9.17
CA LEU A 13 -17.68 -4.93 -7.76
C LEU A 13 -18.76 -4.05 -7.12
N GLY A 14 -19.33 -3.10 -7.89
CA GLY A 14 -20.47 -2.31 -7.45
C GLY A 14 -21.71 -3.15 -7.13
N LYS A 15 -21.95 -4.25 -7.86
CA LYS A 15 -23.09 -5.16 -7.59
C LYS A 15 -22.97 -5.88 -6.25
N ILE A 16 -21.75 -6.13 -5.78
CA ILE A 16 -21.50 -6.71 -4.45
C ILE A 16 -21.32 -5.62 -3.37
N LYS A 17 -21.74 -4.38 -3.66
CA LYS A 17 -21.70 -3.20 -2.77
C LYS A 17 -20.30 -2.66 -2.47
N ALA A 18 -19.28 -2.98 -3.26
CA ALA A 18 -17.99 -2.29 -3.14
C ALA A 18 -18.12 -0.82 -3.57
N ASN A 19 -17.41 0.08 -2.88
CA ASN A 19 -17.46 1.53 -3.11
C ASN A 19 -16.74 1.94 -4.41
N CYS A 20 -17.36 1.65 -5.55
CA CYS A 20 -16.78 1.89 -6.88
C CYS A 20 -17.27 3.22 -7.46
N VAL A 21 -16.32 4.15 -7.67
CA VAL A 21 -16.52 5.45 -8.33
C VAL A 21 -15.99 5.39 -9.77
N GLY A 22 -16.74 5.91 -10.75
CA GLY A 22 -16.31 6.04 -12.15
C GLY A 22 -17.27 5.44 -13.19
N MET A 23 -16.85 5.45 -14.46
CA MET A 23 -17.64 4.91 -15.59
C MET A 23 -17.78 3.40 -15.47
N LYS A 24 -19.03 2.95 -15.40
CA LYS A 24 -19.43 1.55 -15.31
C LYS A 24 -19.94 1.09 -16.66
N SER A 25 -19.47 -0.06 -17.13
CA SER A 25 -19.96 -0.68 -18.37
C SER A 25 -20.48 -2.07 -18.06
N SER A 26 -21.69 -2.38 -18.52
CA SER A 26 -22.30 -3.69 -18.35
C SER A 26 -21.61 -4.76 -19.23
N TRP A 27 -21.71 -6.02 -18.81
CA TRP A 27 -21.19 -7.16 -19.56
C TRP A 27 -22.31 -7.87 -20.34
N ALA A 28 -22.05 -8.23 -21.60
CA ALA A 28 -22.86 -9.16 -22.39
C ALA A 28 -22.59 -10.67 -22.14
N TYR A 29 -21.55 -11.09 -21.40
CA TYR A 29 -21.19 -12.51 -21.21
C TYR A 29 -21.20 -12.95 -19.73
N LYS A 30 -21.75 -14.14 -19.46
CA LYS A 30 -21.88 -14.78 -18.13
C LYS A 30 -20.60 -15.54 -17.72
N ALA A 31 -19.51 -14.86 -17.42
CA ALA A 31 -18.24 -15.53 -17.04
C ALA A 31 -17.89 -15.47 -15.54
N ILE A 32 -18.61 -14.70 -14.72
CA ILE A 32 -18.41 -14.68 -13.26
C ILE A 32 -19.23 -15.82 -12.65
N LYS A 33 -18.60 -16.65 -11.83
CA LYS A 33 -19.23 -17.85 -11.24
C LYS A 33 -19.88 -17.53 -9.91
N ASN A 34 -19.13 -16.84 -9.05
CA ASN A 34 -19.53 -16.42 -7.71
C ASN A 34 -18.72 -15.18 -7.30
N ARG A 35 -18.98 -14.68 -6.09
CA ARG A 35 -18.29 -13.52 -5.50
C ARG A 35 -16.79 -13.73 -5.41
N GLU A 36 -16.34 -14.91 -4.97
CA GLU A 36 -14.92 -15.21 -4.82
C GLU A 36 -14.17 -15.22 -6.16
N HIS A 37 -14.81 -15.73 -7.22
CA HIS A 37 -14.25 -15.66 -8.57
C HIS A 37 -14.06 -14.21 -9.02
N LEU A 38 -15.04 -13.34 -8.75
CA LEU A 38 -14.95 -11.92 -9.04
C LEU A 38 -13.79 -11.26 -8.26
N LEU A 39 -13.66 -11.55 -6.96
CA LEU A 39 -12.60 -11.00 -6.13
C LEU A 39 -11.20 -11.48 -6.56
N ALA A 40 -11.05 -12.76 -6.92
CA ALA A 40 -9.80 -13.30 -7.45
C ALA A 40 -9.38 -12.58 -8.75
N LEU A 41 -10.33 -12.39 -9.68
CA LEU A 41 -10.08 -11.62 -10.91
C LEU A 41 -9.74 -10.16 -10.61
N ALA A 42 -10.44 -9.54 -9.66
CA ALA A 42 -10.19 -8.17 -9.25
C ALA A 42 -8.78 -8.00 -8.67
N CYS A 43 -8.29 -8.95 -7.88
CA CYS A 43 -6.93 -8.94 -7.33
C CYS A 43 -5.87 -8.98 -8.44
N ASP A 44 -6.02 -9.83 -9.46
CA ASP A 44 -5.08 -9.82 -10.59
C ASP A 44 -5.14 -8.49 -11.36
N MET A 45 -6.34 -7.91 -11.49
CA MET A 45 -6.54 -6.64 -12.19
C MET A 45 -6.09 -5.42 -11.39
N SER A 46 -6.04 -5.48 -10.06
CA SER A 46 -5.63 -4.36 -9.21
C SER A 46 -4.18 -3.95 -9.41
N ARG A 47 -3.36 -4.84 -9.97
CA ARG A 47 -1.98 -4.52 -10.41
C ARG A 47 -1.91 -3.54 -11.59
N TYR A 48 -3.04 -3.15 -12.17
CA TYR A 48 -3.10 -2.19 -13.29
C TYR A 48 -3.77 -0.86 -12.90
N ASP A 49 -4.44 -0.78 -11.75
CA ASP A 49 -5.09 0.45 -11.29
C ASP A 49 -5.03 0.55 -9.75
N PRO A 50 -4.28 1.51 -9.19
CA PRO A 50 -4.22 1.73 -7.74
C PRO A 50 -5.59 1.96 -7.09
N ARG A 51 -6.56 2.53 -7.81
CA ARG A 51 -7.92 2.75 -7.29
C ARG A 51 -8.66 1.45 -7.09
N LEU A 52 -8.47 0.49 -8.01
CA LEU A 52 -9.05 -0.84 -7.87
C LEU A 52 -8.45 -1.55 -6.66
N PHE A 53 -7.15 -1.41 -6.42
CA PHE A 53 -6.52 -1.94 -5.22
C PHE A 53 -7.12 -1.34 -3.93
N GLU A 54 -7.29 -0.02 -3.88
CA GLU A 54 -7.94 0.67 -2.76
C GLU A 54 -9.39 0.20 -2.52
N ILE A 55 -10.17 0.03 -3.58
CA ILE A 55 -11.54 -0.51 -3.50
C ILE A 55 -11.54 -1.90 -2.88
N LEU A 56 -10.59 -2.75 -3.26
CA LEU A 56 -10.48 -4.10 -2.70
C LEU A 56 -10.08 -4.07 -1.22
N VAL A 57 -9.12 -3.21 -0.83
CA VAL A 57 -8.76 -3.06 0.59
C VAL A 57 -9.99 -2.68 1.42
N ASN A 58 -10.74 -1.67 0.97
CA ASN A 58 -11.98 -1.24 1.63
C ASN A 58 -13.04 -2.35 1.67
N TYR A 59 -13.21 -3.07 0.55
CA TYR A 59 -14.21 -4.14 0.47
C TYR A 59 -13.88 -5.28 1.44
N PHE A 60 -12.63 -5.74 1.45
CA PHE A 60 -12.20 -6.80 2.36
C PHE A 60 -12.24 -6.34 3.82
N TYR A 61 -11.91 -5.07 4.12
CA TYR A 61 -12.05 -4.55 5.47
C TYR A 61 -13.51 -4.63 5.98
N SER A 62 -14.48 -4.25 5.15
CA SER A 62 -15.89 -4.19 5.56
C SER A 62 -16.66 -5.50 5.41
N HIS A 63 -16.27 -6.38 4.49
CA HIS A 63 -17.07 -7.55 4.08
C HIS A 63 -16.34 -8.89 4.14
N TRP A 64 -15.19 -8.99 4.82
CA TRP A 64 -14.43 -10.25 4.87
C TRP A 64 -15.27 -11.44 5.36
N GLN A 65 -16.19 -11.22 6.31
CA GLN A 65 -17.07 -12.26 6.87
C GLN A 65 -18.02 -12.86 5.83
N GLU A 66 -18.34 -12.12 4.77
CA GLU A 66 -19.23 -12.61 3.71
C GLU A 66 -18.48 -13.36 2.60
N ILE A 67 -17.15 -13.48 2.68
CA ILE A 67 -16.31 -14.09 1.67
C ILE A 67 -15.90 -15.46 2.18
N ASN A 68 -16.18 -16.51 1.41
CA ASN A 68 -15.73 -17.84 1.79
C ASN A 68 -14.24 -18.00 1.46
N PRO A 69 -13.35 -18.16 2.47
CA PRO A 69 -11.91 -18.13 2.22
C PRO A 69 -11.43 -19.38 1.47
N ALA A 70 -12.06 -20.54 1.69
CA ALA A 70 -11.74 -21.77 0.95
C ALA A 70 -12.15 -21.67 -0.52
N SER A 71 -13.33 -21.08 -0.78
CA SER A 71 -13.80 -20.79 -2.15
C SER A 71 -12.85 -19.82 -2.86
N LEU A 72 -12.40 -18.75 -2.18
CA LEU A 72 -11.42 -17.82 -2.75
C LEU A 72 -10.08 -18.50 -3.07
N ARG A 73 -9.56 -19.32 -2.16
CA ARG A 73 -8.35 -20.12 -2.38
C ARG A 73 -8.46 -21.06 -3.57
N SER A 74 -9.65 -21.60 -3.86
CA SER A 74 -9.86 -22.49 -5.00
C SER A 74 -9.54 -21.84 -6.37
N PHE A 75 -9.49 -20.50 -6.43
CA PHE A 75 -9.11 -19.75 -7.62
C PHE A 75 -7.62 -19.42 -7.72
N TYR A 76 -6.80 -19.71 -6.72
CA TYR A 76 -5.37 -19.33 -6.70
C TYR A 76 -4.58 -19.94 -7.87
N ASN A 77 -4.93 -21.15 -8.28
CA ASN A 77 -4.29 -21.82 -9.42
C ASN A 77 -4.56 -21.12 -10.78
N LYS A 78 -5.59 -20.26 -10.84
CA LYS A 78 -5.95 -19.47 -12.02
C LYS A 78 -5.44 -18.04 -11.94
N MET A 79 -5.06 -17.59 -10.74
CA MET A 79 -4.50 -16.27 -10.54
C MET A 79 -3.07 -16.21 -11.05
N LYS A 80 -2.71 -15.11 -11.72
CA LYS A 80 -1.32 -14.87 -12.10
C LYS A 80 -0.47 -14.60 -10.87
N THR A 81 -1.03 -13.94 -9.86
CA THR A 81 -0.27 -13.58 -8.67
C THR A 81 -1.15 -13.58 -7.42
N PRO A 82 -1.42 -14.77 -6.82
CA PRO A 82 -2.25 -14.88 -5.62
C PRO A 82 -1.72 -14.08 -4.41
N GLN A 83 -0.42 -13.76 -4.39
CA GLN A 83 0.22 -12.92 -3.37
C GLN A 83 -0.41 -11.52 -3.26
N VAL A 84 -1.11 -11.04 -4.29
CA VAL A 84 -1.87 -9.78 -4.19
C VAL A 84 -2.89 -9.83 -3.05
N ILE A 85 -3.54 -10.99 -2.82
CA ILE A 85 -4.47 -11.17 -1.69
C ILE A 85 -3.75 -11.04 -0.36
N CYS A 86 -2.51 -11.52 -0.28
CA CYS A 86 -1.72 -11.36 0.93
C CYS A 86 -1.36 -9.89 1.17
N VAL A 87 -0.94 -9.16 0.14
CA VAL A 87 -0.69 -7.71 0.25
C VAL A 87 -1.95 -6.97 0.72
N LEU A 88 -3.13 -7.29 0.18
CA LEU A 88 -4.41 -6.75 0.66
C LEU A 88 -4.62 -7.07 2.15
N GLY A 89 -4.41 -8.33 2.54
CA GLY A 89 -4.55 -8.78 3.92
C GLY A 89 -3.62 -8.05 4.89
N GLU A 90 -2.40 -7.72 4.47
CA GLU A 90 -1.46 -6.95 5.29
C GLU A 90 -1.93 -5.53 5.57
N PHE A 91 -2.64 -4.91 4.62
CA PHE A 91 -3.30 -3.63 4.85
C PHE A 91 -4.54 -3.76 5.74
N VAL A 92 -5.38 -4.78 5.51
CA VAL A 92 -6.60 -4.98 6.31
C VAL A 92 -6.29 -5.33 7.76
N LYS A 93 -5.30 -6.21 8.00
CA LYS A 93 -4.84 -6.60 9.36
C LYS A 93 -4.31 -5.43 10.18
N GLN A 94 -3.85 -4.34 9.56
CA GLN A 94 -3.40 -3.16 10.29
C GLN A 94 -4.53 -2.32 10.88
N MET A 95 -5.72 -2.48 10.31
CA MET A 95 -6.89 -1.69 10.64
C MET A 95 -7.85 -2.44 11.54
N SER A 96 -7.80 -3.77 11.50
CA SER A 96 -8.62 -4.61 12.35
C SER A 96 -7.88 -4.96 13.64
N SER A 97 -8.52 -4.68 14.78
CA SER A 97 -8.12 -5.22 16.08
C SER A 97 -8.71 -6.61 16.34
N ASP A 98 -9.62 -7.07 15.46
CA ASP A 98 -10.28 -8.35 15.57
C ASP A 98 -9.34 -9.49 15.15
N LYS A 99 -9.23 -10.48 16.03
CA LYS A 99 -8.39 -11.67 15.82
C LYS A 99 -8.93 -12.57 14.72
N GLU A 100 -10.25 -12.62 14.51
CA GLU A 100 -10.83 -13.44 13.44
C GLU A 100 -10.41 -12.93 12.07
N THR A 101 -10.40 -11.60 11.89
CA THR A 101 -9.85 -10.96 10.69
C THR A 101 -8.39 -11.38 10.45
N ILE A 102 -7.57 -11.41 11.50
CA ILE A 102 -6.16 -11.84 11.40
C ILE A 102 -6.08 -13.30 10.96
N PHE A 103 -6.80 -14.21 11.62
CA PHE A 103 -6.82 -15.63 11.26
C PHE A 103 -7.34 -15.88 9.84
N TYR A 104 -8.33 -15.10 9.40
CA TYR A 104 -8.86 -15.17 8.04
C TYR A 104 -7.76 -14.90 7.00
N PHE A 105 -7.00 -13.81 7.15
CA PHE A 105 -5.93 -13.48 6.20
C PHE A 105 -4.71 -14.37 6.34
N ASP A 106 -4.39 -14.81 7.56
CA ASP A 106 -3.32 -15.78 7.77
C ASP A 106 -3.66 -17.11 7.08
N TYR A 107 -4.92 -17.57 7.19
CA TYR A 107 -5.42 -18.73 6.43
C TYR A 107 -5.28 -18.51 4.92
N LEU A 108 -5.61 -17.35 4.38
CA LEU A 108 -5.42 -17.06 2.94
C LEU A 108 -3.94 -17.07 2.53
N ALA A 109 -3.04 -16.66 3.42
CA ALA A 109 -1.60 -16.63 3.16
C ALA A 109 -0.92 -18.01 3.22
N VAL A 110 -1.50 -19.00 3.92
CA VAL A 110 -0.87 -20.33 4.11
C VAL A 110 -0.48 -20.96 2.77
N GLY A 111 0.80 -21.32 2.65
CA GLY A 111 1.38 -22.03 1.50
C GLY A 111 1.84 -21.12 0.36
N LEU A 112 1.57 -19.81 0.43
CA LEU A 112 2.10 -18.85 -0.55
C LEU A 112 3.50 -18.39 -0.15
N LYS A 113 4.37 -18.27 -1.15
CA LYS A 113 5.72 -17.70 -1.01
C LYS A 113 5.76 -16.32 -1.66
N SER A 114 6.67 -15.47 -1.21
CA SER A 114 6.95 -14.19 -1.87
C SER A 114 7.35 -14.42 -3.33
N VAL A 115 6.95 -13.49 -4.19
CA VAL A 115 7.39 -13.50 -5.59
C VAL A 115 8.80 -12.93 -5.72
N PRO A 116 9.51 -13.19 -6.83
CA PRO A 116 10.70 -12.41 -7.17
C PRO A 116 10.39 -10.91 -7.18
N ILE A 117 11.35 -10.11 -6.74
CA ILE A 117 11.22 -8.67 -6.59
C ILE A 117 10.75 -8.05 -7.91
N GLN A 118 9.60 -7.38 -7.87
CA GLN A 118 9.00 -6.72 -9.03
C GLN A 118 8.13 -5.54 -8.61
N TYR A 119 7.84 -4.63 -9.53
CA TYR A 119 6.83 -3.59 -9.26
C TYR A 119 5.45 -4.21 -9.05
N PHE A 120 4.72 -3.69 -8.06
CA PHE A 120 3.35 -4.13 -7.82
C PHE A 120 2.45 -3.75 -9.01
N PHE A 121 2.54 -2.48 -9.43
CA PHE A 121 1.78 -1.93 -10.55
C PHE A 121 2.57 -1.99 -11.85
N PHE A 122 1.96 -2.52 -12.92
CA PHE A 122 2.65 -2.76 -14.19
C PHE A 122 2.93 -1.48 -15.00
N ASP A 123 1.98 -0.56 -15.05
CA ASP A 123 2.06 0.62 -15.95
C ASP A 123 2.15 1.96 -15.20
N LEU A 124 2.31 1.91 -13.88
CA LEU A 124 2.40 3.12 -13.05
C LEU A 124 3.79 3.77 -13.10
N TYR A 125 4.81 3.01 -13.46
CA TYR A 125 6.21 3.41 -13.33
C TYR A 125 6.91 3.39 -14.68
N SER A 126 7.23 4.56 -15.21
CA SER A 126 8.14 4.65 -16.36
C SER A 126 9.55 4.17 -15.93
N PRO A 127 10.23 3.32 -16.72
CA PRO A 127 11.58 2.87 -16.42
C PRO A 127 12.53 4.05 -16.15
N GLY A 128 13.28 3.98 -15.04
CA GLY A 128 14.19 5.06 -14.62
C GLY A 128 13.50 6.35 -14.13
N GLY A 129 12.17 6.41 -14.14
CA GLY A 129 11.40 7.56 -13.69
C GLY A 129 11.49 7.79 -12.18
N GLN A 130 11.23 9.03 -11.76
CA GLN A 130 11.26 9.41 -10.34
C GLN A 130 10.30 8.58 -9.48
N LEU A 131 9.10 8.28 -9.99
CA LEU A 131 8.12 7.43 -9.29
C LEU A 131 8.62 6.00 -9.13
N ALA A 132 9.30 5.45 -10.15
CA ALA A 132 9.89 4.11 -10.10
C ALA A 132 10.99 4.02 -9.04
N LYS A 133 11.84 5.06 -8.97
CA LYS A 133 12.87 5.20 -7.93
C LYS A 133 12.26 5.29 -6.54
N GLN A 134 11.23 6.12 -6.37
CA GLN A 134 10.52 6.26 -5.10
C GLN A 134 9.84 4.95 -4.67
N ALA A 135 9.25 4.20 -5.60
CA ALA A 135 8.64 2.90 -5.28
C ALA A 135 9.67 1.87 -4.77
N VAL A 136 10.92 1.96 -5.21
CA VAL A 136 12.04 1.12 -4.73
C VAL A 136 12.54 1.63 -3.37
N GLU A 137 12.87 2.92 -3.29
CA GLU A 137 13.55 3.53 -2.14
C GLU A 137 12.62 3.75 -0.94
N GLU A 138 11.33 3.95 -1.19
CA GLU A 138 10.32 4.32 -0.20
C GLU A 138 9.18 3.29 -0.15
N CYS A 139 9.48 2.04 -0.53
CA CYS A 139 8.52 0.95 -0.56
C CYS A 139 7.88 0.74 0.82
N LEU A 140 6.56 0.47 0.82
CA LEU A 140 5.87 0.07 2.03
C LEU A 140 6.15 -1.40 2.37
N PHE A 141 6.11 -1.72 3.66
CA PHE A 141 6.39 -3.05 4.19
C PHE A 141 5.42 -4.11 3.64
N GLU A 142 4.14 -3.74 3.47
CA GLU A 142 3.05 -4.62 3.06
C GLU A 142 3.31 -5.22 1.67
N TYR A 143 3.84 -4.41 0.75
CA TYR A 143 4.27 -4.88 -0.56
C TYR A 143 5.58 -5.67 -0.48
N LYS A 144 6.56 -5.13 0.25
CA LYS A 144 7.94 -5.63 0.27
C LYS A 144 8.04 -7.06 0.77
N GLN A 145 7.31 -7.42 1.83
CA GLN A 145 7.34 -8.77 2.40
C GLN A 145 6.83 -9.85 1.43
N TRP A 146 6.00 -9.46 0.45
CA TRP A 146 5.48 -10.36 -0.58
C TRP A 146 6.25 -10.29 -1.90
N GLY A 147 7.37 -9.56 -1.97
CA GLY A 147 8.21 -9.45 -3.17
C GLY A 147 7.80 -8.32 -4.12
N PHE A 148 7.01 -7.36 -3.66
CA PHE A 148 6.55 -6.26 -4.48
C PHE A 148 7.17 -4.91 -4.09
N LEU A 149 7.31 -4.03 -5.08
CA LEU A 149 7.76 -2.65 -4.93
C LEU A 149 6.62 -1.69 -5.23
N SER A 150 6.22 -0.91 -4.22
CA SER A 150 5.24 0.18 -4.33
C SER A 150 5.27 1.02 -3.05
N ASN A 151 5.06 2.32 -3.23
CA ASN A 151 4.80 3.27 -2.16
C ASN A 151 3.35 3.77 -2.14
N ALA A 152 2.46 3.17 -2.95
CA ALA A 152 1.06 3.57 -3.04
C ALA A 152 0.30 3.12 -1.78
N ARG A 153 -0.32 4.08 -1.11
CA ARG A 153 -1.07 3.86 0.12
C ARG A 153 -2.57 3.88 -0.16
N PRO A 154 -3.31 2.80 0.11
CA PRO A 154 -4.75 2.84 -0.01
C PRO A 154 -5.35 3.78 1.05
N VAL A 155 -6.42 4.47 0.68
CA VAL A 155 -7.24 5.27 1.60
C VAL A 155 -8.43 4.43 2.05
N ILE A 156 -8.64 4.35 3.36
CA ILE A 156 -9.79 3.64 3.93
C ILE A 156 -10.87 4.63 4.35
N ASP A 157 -12.12 4.28 4.04
CA ASP A 157 -13.32 5.07 4.35
C ASP A 157 -14.04 4.50 5.58
N SER A 158 -13.40 4.61 6.75
CA SER A 158 -13.93 4.12 8.04
C SER A 158 -14.47 5.25 8.94
N GLY A 159 -15.02 6.32 8.33
CA GLY A 159 -15.54 7.51 9.02
C GLY A 159 -14.60 8.73 8.92
N GLU A 160 -13.29 8.53 8.99
CA GLU A 160 -12.26 9.49 8.59
C GLU A 160 -11.39 8.87 7.49
N LYS A 161 -11.08 9.63 6.44
CA LYS A 161 -10.19 9.15 5.37
C LYS A 161 -8.78 8.98 5.91
N GLN A 162 -8.42 7.74 6.23
CA GLN A 162 -7.09 7.41 6.73
C GLN A 162 -6.26 6.72 5.66
N THR A 163 -5.04 7.23 5.45
CA THR A 163 -4.04 6.61 4.58
C THR A 163 -3.21 5.62 5.40
N ILE A 164 -3.06 4.38 4.94
CA ILE A 164 -2.44 3.29 5.72
C ILE A 164 -1.12 2.80 5.12
N GLY A 165 -0.38 1.99 5.87
CA GLY A 165 0.88 1.36 5.45
C GLY A 165 2.10 1.76 6.27
N LYS A 166 3.01 0.82 6.45
CA LYS A 166 4.20 0.92 7.29
C LYS A 166 5.45 1.12 6.45
N LEU A 167 6.36 1.95 6.96
CA LEU A 167 7.67 2.17 6.36
C LEU A 167 8.73 1.51 7.23
N ASP A 168 9.61 0.72 6.61
CA ASP A 168 10.81 0.23 7.27
C ASP A 168 11.82 1.36 7.54
N SER A 169 12.83 1.08 8.36
CA SER A 169 13.84 2.08 8.75
C SER A 169 14.59 2.68 7.56
N ASN A 170 14.84 1.88 6.52
CA ASN A 170 15.56 2.33 5.32
C ASN A 170 14.67 3.25 4.47
N SER A 171 13.42 2.88 4.24
CA SER A 171 12.44 3.71 3.55
C SER A 171 12.24 5.06 4.25
N ARG A 172 12.14 5.06 5.60
CA ARG A 172 12.05 6.29 6.38
C ARG A 172 13.29 7.17 6.25
N ARG A 173 14.49 6.57 6.28
CA ARG A 173 15.76 7.29 6.07
C ARG A 173 15.84 7.91 4.67
N ASN A 174 15.39 7.21 3.64
CA ASN A 174 15.37 7.72 2.26
C ASN A 174 14.43 8.92 2.13
N ILE A 175 13.23 8.84 2.69
CA ILE A 175 12.27 9.96 2.74
C ILE A 175 12.88 11.16 3.47
N LEU A 176 13.53 10.95 4.62
CA LEU A 176 14.20 12.00 5.37
C LEU A 176 15.29 12.69 4.53
N ASN A 177 16.16 11.90 3.90
CA ASN A 177 17.25 12.41 3.06
C ASN A 177 16.73 13.23 1.86
N ARG A 178 15.63 12.78 1.25
CA ARG A 178 14.93 13.50 0.17
C ARG A 178 14.29 14.79 0.67
N LEU A 179 13.63 14.76 1.83
CA LEU A 179 13.04 15.96 2.43
C LEU A 179 14.11 17.04 2.66
N LEU A 180 15.28 16.63 3.15
CA LEU A 180 16.44 17.48 3.39
C LEU A 180 17.22 17.87 2.12
N SER A 181 17.03 17.22 0.99
CA SER A 181 17.56 17.73 -0.29
C SER A 181 16.66 18.81 -0.89
N LEU A 182 15.36 18.77 -0.59
CA LEU A 182 14.39 19.75 -1.06
C LEU A 182 14.30 20.98 -0.15
N LYS A 183 14.57 20.81 1.16
CA LYS A 183 14.50 21.87 2.17
C LYS A 183 15.84 22.00 2.90
N LYS A 184 16.27 23.23 3.14
CA LYS A 184 17.49 23.52 3.93
C LYS A 184 17.34 23.06 5.39
N GLU A 185 16.16 23.25 5.96
CA GLU A 185 15.82 22.83 7.32
C GLU A 185 14.43 22.18 7.34
N ILE A 186 14.21 21.26 8.28
CA ILE A 186 12.93 20.59 8.50
C ILE A 186 12.58 20.55 9.98
N THR A 187 11.30 20.57 10.28
CA THR A 187 10.76 20.31 11.63
C THR A 187 10.37 18.85 11.78
N LEU A 188 10.21 18.39 13.02
CA LEU A 188 9.66 17.06 13.31
C LEU A 188 8.26 16.85 12.69
N GLN A 189 7.42 17.89 12.67
CA GLN A 189 6.07 17.80 12.11
C GLN A 189 6.10 17.64 10.59
N GLU A 190 7.03 18.32 9.90
CA GLU A 190 7.22 18.13 8.46
C GLU A 190 7.72 16.72 8.14
N TYR A 191 8.62 16.17 8.95
CA TYR A 191 9.07 14.79 8.79
C TYR A 191 7.92 13.79 9.02
N LEU A 192 7.15 13.94 10.11
CA LEU A 192 5.97 13.14 10.39
C LEU A 192 4.94 13.19 9.25
N LYS A 193 4.68 14.38 8.71
CA LYS A 193 3.79 14.56 7.55
C LYS A 193 4.34 13.85 6.31
N ALA A 194 5.65 13.92 6.05
CA ALA A 194 6.29 13.28 4.90
C ALA A 194 6.20 11.75 4.94
N ILE A 195 6.20 11.15 6.14
CA ILE A 195 6.02 9.70 6.35
C ILE A 195 4.56 9.32 6.66
N TYR A 196 3.60 10.21 6.39
CA TYR A 196 2.16 9.98 6.61
C TYR A 196 1.80 9.59 8.05
N ASN A 197 2.53 10.10 9.03
CA ASN A 197 2.38 9.77 10.45
C ASN A 197 2.44 8.24 10.73
N SER A 198 3.15 7.48 9.89
CA SER A 198 3.24 6.01 9.99
C SER A 198 4.02 5.51 11.21
N VAL A 199 4.65 6.39 11.98
CA VAL A 199 5.36 6.08 13.23
C VAL A 199 5.04 7.11 14.30
N SER A 200 5.28 6.74 15.55
CA SER A 200 5.08 7.63 16.69
C SER A 200 6.03 8.83 16.65
N ARG A 201 5.64 9.91 17.34
CA ARG A 201 6.49 11.11 17.52
C ARG A 201 7.85 10.75 18.14
N GLN A 202 7.89 9.81 19.07
CA GLN A 202 9.12 9.35 19.72
C GLN A 202 10.04 8.65 18.71
N GLN A 203 9.50 7.75 17.89
CA GLN A 203 10.29 7.08 16.85
C GLN A 203 10.80 8.08 15.80
N ALA A 204 9.97 9.03 15.38
CA ALA A 204 10.39 10.06 14.43
C ALA A 204 11.52 10.95 14.99
N LEU A 205 11.51 11.24 16.30
CA LEU A 205 12.62 11.94 16.97
C LEU A 205 13.90 11.09 17.00
N LEU A 206 13.78 9.78 17.25
CA LEU A 206 14.93 8.87 17.19
C LEU A 206 15.52 8.78 15.78
N ASP A 207 14.67 8.70 14.75
CA ASP A 207 15.12 8.71 13.36
C ASP A 207 15.91 9.99 13.02
N LEU A 208 15.47 11.16 13.51
CA LEU A 208 16.19 12.43 13.32
C LEU A 208 17.51 12.49 14.10
N LYS A 209 17.51 12.07 15.36
CA LYS A 209 18.71 12.09 16.23
C LYS A 209 19.79 11.09 15.78
N SER A 210 19.38 9.93 15.28
CA SER A 210 20.29 8.86 14.85
C SER A 210 20.94 9.13 13.49
N ASN A 211 20.42 10.09 12.72
CA ASN A 211 20.98 10.42 11.42
C ASN A 211 22.19 11.35 11.55
N SER A 212 23.39 10.78 11.42
CA SER A 212 24.67 11.51 11.48
C SER A 212 24.83 12.63 10.44
N SER A 213 24.01 12.64 9.38
CA SER A 213 24.08 13.66 8.34
C SER A 213 23.28 14.92 8.66
N ILE A 214 22.62 14.99 9.82
CA ILE A 214 21.85 16.17 10.25
C ILE A 214 22.20 16.60 11.67
N LYS A 215 22.00 17.89 11.93
CA LYS A 215 22.15 18.49 13.25
C LYS A 215 20.93 19.35 13.60
N PRO A 216 20.55 19.42 14.89
CA PRO A 216 19.50 20.32 15.32
C PRO A 216 19.94 21.77 15.20
N THR A 217 19.05 22.63 14.70
CA THR A 217 19.13 24.10 14.77
C THR A 217 18.07 24.58 15.75
N GLY A 218 18.52 24.91 16.97
CA GLY A 218 17.66 25.34 18.08
C GLY A 218 17.37 24.25 19.11
N LEU A 219 16.69 24.63 20.19
CA LEU A 219 16.33 23.77 21.33
C LEU A 219 14.81 23.67 21.49
N GLY A 220 14.34 22.60 22.13
CA GLY A 220 12.95 22.45 22.54
C GLY A 220 11.98 22.03 21.42
N ARG A 221 10.69 22.38 21.59
CA ARG A 221 9.56 21.89 20.76
C ARG A 221 9.63 22.32 19.29
N TYR A 222 10.34 23.41 19.01
CA TYR A 222 10.49 24.01 17.67
C TYR A 222 11.87 23.76 17.05
N ALA A 223 12.64 22.81 17.60
CA ALA A 223 13.92 22.43 17.03
C ALA A 223 13.76 22.04 15.56
N LYS A 224 14.56 22.69 14.71
CA LYS A 224 14.69 22.35 13.30
C LYS A 224 15.90 21.44 13.11
N TRP A 225 15.97 20.78 11.97
CA TRP A 225 17.05 19.88 11.59
C TRP A 225 17.56 20.26 10.22
N ARG A 226 18.87 20.40 10.08
CA ARG A 226 19.53 20.72 8.80
C ARG A 226 20.63 19.73 8.50
N LYS A 227 20.92 19.55 7.21
CA LYS A 227 22.11 18.80 6.78
C LYS A 227 23.38 19.43 7.34
N VAL A 228 24.29 18.60 7.79
CA VAL A 228 25.66 19.02 8.10
C VAL A 228 26.36 19.18 6.76
N GLU A 229 26.68 20.41 6.39
CA GLU A 229 27.62 20.65 5.29
C GLU A 229 28.94 20.00 5.67
N LYS A 230 29.39 19.01 4.90
CA LYS A 230 30.77 18.57 5.00
C LYS A 230 31.61 19.78 4.60
N MET A 231 32.34 20.37 5.54
CA MET A 231 33.41 21.28 5.18
C MET A 231 34.35 20.47 4.28
N GLY A 232 34.49 20.90 3.03
CA GLY A 232 35.46 20.30 2.12
C GLY A 232 36.84 20.36 2.77
N LEU A 233 37.52 19.22 2.77
CA LEU A 233 38.98 19.18 2.88
C LEU A 233 39.57 19.61 1.54
#